data_AF-A0A7V5FJ15-F1
#
_entry.id   AF-A0A7V5FJ15-F1
#
_cell.length_a   1.000
_cell.length_b   1.000
_cell.length_c   1.000
_cell.angle_alpha   90.00
_cell.angle_beta   90.00
_cell.angle_gamma   90.00
#
_symmetry.space_group_name_H-M   'P 1'
#
loop_
_entity.id
_entity.type
_entity.pdbx_description
1 polymer ?
#
loop_
_entity_poly.entity_id
_entity_poly.type
_entity_poly.pdbx_seq_one_letter_code
_entity_poly.pdbx_strand_id
1 'polypeptide(L)'
;MESQVDRNRIGEILGEISTSEHDHDRPMLSAIVVLAGIGHPGEGFYNLAHHLGLYHGNGEFTDMEFSVQEVNRVHSYWRGH
;
A
#
# COMPACT_ATOMS: atom_id res chain seq x y z
N MET A 1 -2.34 -7.58 23.76
CA MET A 1 -1.16 -6.75 23.40
C MET A 1 -0.80 -7.17 21.99
N GLU A 2 -1.24 -6.42 20.97
CA GLU A 2 -0.80 -6.68 19.59
C GLU A 2 0.70 -6.40 19.51
N SER A 3 1.47 -7.47 19.38
CA SER A 3 2.92 -7.37 19.41
C SER A 3 3.39 -6.71 18.12
N GLN A 4 4.51 -5.98 18.18
CA GLN A 4 5.18 -5.43 17.00
C GLN A 4 5.45 -6.52 15.94
N VAL A 5 5.61 -7.76 16.39
CA VAL A 5 5.83 -8.95 15.54
C VAL A 5 4.59 -9.26 14.70
N ASP A 6 3.38 -9.14 15.27
CA ASP A 6 2.13 -9.38 14.53
C ASP A 6 1.94 -8.32 13.43
N ARG A 7 2.29 -7.06 13.72
CA ARG A 7 2.25 -5.98 12.72
C ARG A 7 3.24 -6.20 11.57
N ASN A 8 4.45 -6.64 11.89
CA ASN A 8 5.46 -6.96 10.86
C ASN A 8 5.00 -8.11 9.97
N ARG A 9 4.41 -9.15 10.57
CA ARG A 9 3.94 -10.33 9.84
C ARG A 9 2.74 -10.02 8.94
N ILE A 10 1.84 -9.15 9.39
CA ILE A 10 0.76 -8.61 8.54
C ILE A 10 1.35 -7.80 7.38
N GLY A 11 2.38 -6.98 7.63
CA GLY A 11 3.09 -6.24 6.60
C GLY A 11 3.75 -7.13 5.54
N GLU A 12 4.41 -8.22 5.95
CA GLU A 12 5.01 -9.20 5.04
C GLU A 12 3.96 -9.89 4.16
N ILE A 13 2.87 -10.40 4.77
CA ILE A 13 1.77 -11.03 4.04
C ILE A 13 1.13 -10.05 3.05
N LEU A 14 0.91 -8.80 3.46
CA LEU A 14 0.37 -7.76 2.58
C LEU A 14 1.33 -7.43 1.44
N GLY A 15 2.64 -7.48 1.68
CA GLY A 15 3.67 -7.33 0.66
C GLY A 15 3.61 -8.44 -0.39
N GLU A 16 3.50 -9.70 0.05
CA GLU A 16 3.35 -10.86 -0.83
C GLU A 16 2.05 -10.78 -1.66
N ILE A 17 0.92 -10.48 -1.02
CA ILE A 17 -0.36 -10.31 -1.70
C ILE A 17 -0.28 -9.17 -2.71
N SER A 18 0.22 -7.99 -2.31
CA SER A 18 0.29 -6.82 -3.19
C SER A 18 1.24 -7.05 -4.39
N THR A 19 2.32 -7.81 -4.19
CA THR A 19 3.23 -8.22 -5.27
C THR A 19 2.51 -9.15 -6.26
N SER A 20 1.77 -10.14 -5.75
CA SER A 20 0.97 -11.03 -6.59
C SER A 20 -0.14 -10.30 -7.35
N GLU A 21 -0.83 -9.36 -6.69
CA GLU A 21 -1.85 -8.53 -7.34
C GLU A 21 -1.24 -7.65 -8.44
N HIS A 22 -0.06 -7.07 -8.19
CA HIS A 22 0.66 -6.29 -9.20
C HIS A 22 1.03 -7.11 -10.44
N ASP A 23 1.49 -8.35 -10.28
CA ASP A 23 1.76 -9.27 -11.39
C ASP A 23 0.52 -9.55 -12.26
N HIS A 24 -0.67 -9.47 -11.65
CA HIS A 24 -1.96 -9.59 -12.32
C HIS A 24 -2.55 -8.25 -12.82
N ASP A 25 -1.76 -7.17 -12.87
CA ASP A 25 -2.18 -5.80 -13.25
C ASP A 25 -3.27 -5.22 -12.32
N ARG A 26 -3.33 -5.70 -11.08
CA ARG A 26 -4.32 -5.26 -10.07
C ARG A 26 -3.71 -4.25 -9.10
N PRO A 27 -4.54 -3.36 -8.51
CA PRO A 27 -4.05 -2.35 -7.58
C PRO A 27 -3.66 -2.96 -6.23
N MET A 28 -2.67 -2.37 -5.56
CA MET A 28 -2.12 -2.93 -4.32
C MET A 28 -3.10 -2.77 -3.15
N LEU A 29 -3.56 -3.90 -2.59
CA LEU A 29 -4.44 -3.89 -1.41
C LEU A 29 -3.81 -3.23 -0.18
N SER A 30 -2.47 -3.22 -0.10
CA SER A 30 -1.74 -2.51 0.95
C SER A 30 -1.99 -0.99 0.97
N ALA A 31 -2.49 -0.39 -0.11
CA ALA A 31 -2.84 1.04 -0.15
C ALA A 31 -3.96 1.44 0.82
N ILE A 32 -4.86 0.52 1.16
CA ILE A 32 -5.97 0.78 2.10
C ILE A 32 -5.53 0.62 3.56
N VAL A 33 -4.38 -0.01 3.80
CA VAL A 33 -3.83 -0.21 5.15
C VAL A 33 -3.18 1.07 5.63
N VAL A 34 -4.01 1.95 6.19
CA VAL A 34 -3.59 3.24 6.75
C VAL A 34 -3.22 3.12 8.23
N LEU A 35 -2.22 3.88 8.66
CA LEU A 35 -1.88 3.98 10.07
C LEU A 35 -2.95 4.78 10.81
N ALA A 36 -3.53 4.17 11.84
CA ALA A 36 -4.54 4.81 12.69
C ALA A 36 -3.97 6.08 13.32
N GLY A 37 -4.63 7.22 13.09
CA GLY A 37 -4.24 8.54 13.60
C GLY A 37 -3.45 9.43 12.62
N ILE A 38 -2.88 8.85 11.56
CA ILE A 38 -2.12 9.60 10.54
C ILE A 38 -2.88 9.67 9.21
N GLY A 39 -3.74 8.68 8.94
CA GLY A 39 -4.66 8.69 7.79
C GLY A 39 -3.99 8.42 6.45
N HIS A 40 -2.70 8.09 6.44
CA HIS A 40 -1.96 7.67 5.26
C HIS A 40 -1.31 6.28 5.46
N PRO A 41 -0.95 5.59 4.37
CA PRO A 41 -0.21 4.33 4.44
C PRO A 41 1.12 4.49 5.18
N GLY A 42 1.56 3.42 5.84
CA GLY A 42 2.87 3.39 6.50
C GLY A 42 4.02 3.25 5.49
N GLU A 43 5.25 3.45 5.97
CA GLU A 43 6.47 3.41 5.15
C GLU A 43 6.62 2.10 4.34
N GLY A 44 6.12 0.98 4.87
CA GLY A 44 6.13 -0.31 4.17
C GLY A 44 5.39 -0.31 2.82
N PHE A 45 4.34 0.51 2.68
CA PHE A 45 3.62 0.66 1.41
C PHE A 45 4.48 1.37 0.36
N TYR A 46 5.10 2.49 0.73
CA TYR A 46 5.96 3.25 -0.18
C TYR A 46 7.22 2.48 -0.55
N ASN A 47 7.83 1.78 0.41
CA ASN A 47 8.98 0.90 0.15
C ASN A 47 8.62 -0.22 -0.83
N LEU A 48 7.43 -0.82 -0.70
CA LEU A 48 6.95 -1.82 -1.65
C LEU A 48 6.67 -1.21 -3.03
N ALA A 49 6.02 -0.06 -3.08
CA ALA A 49 5.76 0.65 -4.34
C ALA A 49 7.05 1.03 -5.09
N HIS A 50 8.09 1.43 -4.36
CA HIS A 50 9.43 1.62 -4.91
C HIS A 50 10.05 0.33 -5.43
N HIS A 51 9.94 -0.76 -4.66
CA HIS A 51 10.48 -2.06 -5.05
C HIS A 51 9.83 -2.62 -6.31
N LEU A 52 8.52 -2.41 -6.47
CA LEU A 52 7.75 -2.81 -7.65
C LEU A 52 7.91 -1.85 -8.84
N GLY A 53 8.65 -0.74 -8.69
CA GLY A 53 8.81 0.27 -9.75
C GLY A 53 7.53 1.06 -10.05
N LEU A 54 6.54 1.01 -9.15
CA LEU A 54 5.28 1.74 -9.26
C LEU A 54 5.42 3.20 -8.81
N TYR A 55 6.36 3.47 -7.92
CA TYR A 55 6.59 4.79 -7.34
C TYR A 55 8.07 5.14 -7.33
N HIS A 56 8.39 6.38 -7.69
CA HIS A 56 9.76 6.89 -7.81
C HIS A 56 9.94 8.23 -7.10
N GLY A 57 8.91 8.75 -6.43
CA GLY A 57 8.99 10.00 -5.69
C GLY A 57 9.73 9.84 -4.37
N ASN A 58 10.16 10.95 -3.77
CA ASN A 58 10.97 10.95 -2.56
C ASN A 58 10.61 12.11 -1.61
N GLY A 59 9.39 12.64 -1.74
CA GLY A 59 8.90 13.75 -0.94
C GLY A 59 7.50 13.49 -0.40
N GLU A 60 7.22 14.05 0.78
CA GLU A 60 5.94 13.87 1.49
C GLU A 60 4.71 14.20 0.63
N PHE A 61 4.82 15.24 -0.22
CA PHE A 61 3.74 15.60 -1.13
C PHE A 61 3.52 14.57 -2.24
N THR A 62 4.59 14.07 -2.87
CA THR A 62 4.49 13.05 -3.92
C THR A 62 4.06 11.70 -3.36
N ASP A 63 4.45 11.39 -2.11
CA ASP A 63 4.02 10.21 -1.37
C ASP A 63 2.50 10.28 -1.13
N MET A 64 2.03 11.44 -0.66
CA MET A 64 0.61 11.66 -0.43
C MET A 64 -0.21 11.58 -1.72
N GLU A 65 0.26 12.19 -2.82
CA GLU A 65 -0.41 12.07 -4.12
C GLU A 65 -0.49 10.62 -4.59
N PHE A 66 0.61 9.87 -4.52
CA PHE A 66 0.65 8.47 -4.93
C PHE A 66 -0.29 7.60 -4.08
N SER A 67 -0.28 7.77 -2.75
CA SER A 67 -1.17 7.01 -1.87
C SER A 67 -2.66 7.27 -2.17
N VAL A 68 -3.04 8.54 -2.41
CA VAL A 68 -4.42 8.89 -2.79
C VAL A 68 -4.79 8.28 -4.14
N GLN A 69 -3.87 8.27 -5.11
CA GLN A 69 -4.11 7.64 -6.41
C GLN A 69 -4.32 6.13 -6.30
N GLU A 70 -3.47 5.42 -5.55
CA GLU A 70 -3.61 3.98 -5.34
C GLU A 70 -4.88 3.65 -4.56
N VAL A 71 -5.23 4.40 -3.51
CA VAL A 71 -6.52 4.21 -2.80
C VAL A 71 -7.71 4.38 -3.75
N ASN A 72 -7.68 5.39 -4.62
CA ASN A 72 -8.73 5.58 -5.62
C ASN A 72 -8.79 4.45 -6.64
N ARG A 73 -7.65 3.89 -7.05
CA ARG A 73 -7.58 2.73 -7.95
C ARG A 73 -8.15 1.48 -7.31
N VAL A 74 -7.76 1.18 -6.06
CA VAL A 74 -8.32 0.06 -5.30
C VAL A 74 -9.83 0.25 -5.15
N HIS A 75 -10.29 1.42 -4.68
CA HIS A 75 -11.71 1.69 -4.54
C HIS A 75 -12.47 1.56 -5.88
N SER A 76 -11.92 2.05 -6.98
CA SER A 76 -12.56 1.95 -8.30
C SER A 76 -12.63 0.51 -8.82
N TYR A 77 -11.57 -0.28 -8.62
CA TYR A 77 -11.51 -1.67 -9.05
C TYR A 77 -12.51 -2.54 -8.27
N TRP A 78 -12.55 -2.40 -6.95
CA TRP A 78 -13.43 -3.22 -6.09
C TRP A 78 -14.87 -2.73 -6.01
N ARG A 79 -15.16 -1.48 -6.38
CA ARG A 79 -16.55 -0.97 -6.46
C ARG A 79 -17.35 -1.58 -7.62
N GLY A 80 -16.67 -2.03 -8.67
CA GLY A 80 -17.28 -2.63 -9.86
C GLY A 80 -17.43 -4.15 -9.82
N HIS A 81 -16.97 -4.80 -8.74
CA HIS A 81 -17.06 -6.24 -8.51
C HIS A 81 -18.23 -6.54 -7.56
#